data_AF-A0A7C5H8C1-F1
#
_entry.id   AF-A0A7C5H8C1-F1
#
_cell.length_a   1.000
_cell.length_b   1.000
_cell.length_c   1.000
_cell.angle_alpha   90.00
_cell.angle_beta   90.00
_cell.angle_gamma   90.00
#
_symmetry.space_group_name_H-M   'P 1'
#
loop_
_entity.id
_entity.type
_entity.pdbx_description
1 polymer ?
#
loop_
_entity_poly.entity_id
_entity_poly.type
_entity_poly.pdbx_seq_one_letter_code
_entity_poly.pdbx_strand_id
1 'polypeptide(L)'
;MMDTLLLIVSASIVGTLFGVFTGLIPGLHVNNVAILLLSVSPLIVESLEGALHLDEGVVLLMVSSSIVATSMTHTFLDFIPSTFLGAPEPETALSVLPAHGMLLEGRGYRAIFLSAAGSFGAVMFGCLLLVPFRLMINEPVNLYQILKEYMVWVLMGVVVLMLVTETAEIPY
;
A
#
# COMPACT_ATOMS: atom_id res chain seq x y z
N MET A 1 -16.32 -16.32 -16.36
CA MET A 1 -15.80 -16.38 -14.96
C MET A 1 -14.37 -16.90 -14.91
N MET A 2 -14.05 -18.01 -15.60
CA MET A 2 -12.66 -18.51 -15.69
C MET A 2 -11.71 -17.51 -16.37
N ASP A 3 -12.18 -16.85 -17.44
CA ASP A 3 -11.36 -15.89 -18.20
C ASP A 3 -11.05 -14.62 -17.38
N THR A 4 -12.05 -14.10 -16.65
CA THR A 4 -11.88 -12.95 -15.76
C THR A 4 -10.90 -13.24 -14.64
N LEU A 5 -10.97 -14.43 -14.04
CA LEU A 5 -10.05 -14.83 -12.97
C LEU A 5 -8.61 -14.92 -13.50
N LEU A 6 -8.43 -15.47 -14.70
CA LEU A 6 -7.13 -15.54 -15.36
C LEU A 6 -6.55 -14.15 -15.65
N LEU A 7 -7.39 -13.20 -16.08
CA LEU A 7 -7.00 -11.80 -16.28
C LEU A 7 -6.59 -11.09 -14.99
N ILE A 8 -7.30 -11.35 -13.88
CA ILE A 8 -6.94 -10.80 -12.57
C ILE A 8 -5.60 -11.38 -12.11
N VAL A 9 -5.39 -12.69 -12.26
CA VAL A 9 -4.13 -13.35 -11.90
C VAL A 9 -2.98 -12.80 -12.74
N SER A 10 -3.17 -12.63 -14.04
CA SER A 10 -2.12 -12.06 -14.91
C SER A 10 -1.80 -10.61 -14.54
N ALA A 11 -2.82 -9.78 -14.27
CA ALA A 11 -2.63 -8.42 -13.79
C ALA A 11 -1.94 -8.37 -12.41
N SER A 12 -2.24 -9.31 -11.52
CA SER A 12 -1.60 -9.43 -10.21
C SER A 12 -0.13 -9.83 -10.33
N ILE A 13 0.24 -10.68 -11.29
CA ILE A 13 1.64 -11.02 -11.58
C ILE A 13 2.39 -9.77 -12.04
N VAL A 14 1.80 -8.98 -12.96
CA VAL A 14 2.38 -7.70 -13.40
C VAL A 14 2.53 -6.73 -12.22
N GLY A 15 1.50 -6.62 -11.37
CA GLY A 15 1.54 -5.82 -10.16
C GLY A 15 2.64 -6.25 -9.19
N THR A 16 2.84 -7.56 -9.01
CA THR A 16 3.92 -8.14 -8.21
C THR A 16 5.28 -7.68 -8.72
N LEU A 17 5.51 -7.69 -10.04
CA LEU A 17 6.76 -7.20 -10.63
C LEU A 17 7.00 -5.73 -10.29
N PHE A 18 5.99 -4.86 -10.45
CA PHE A 18 6.09 -3.46 -10.03
C PHE A 18 6.38 -3.33 -8.53
N GLY A 19 5.79 -4.19 -7.71
CA GLY A 19 6.03 -4.22 -6.26
C GLY A 19 7.47 -4.61 -5.92
N VAL A 20 8.06 -5.55 -6.67
CA VAL A 20 9.49 -5.89 -6.55
C VAL A 20 10.37 -4.68 -6.87
N PHE A 21 10.09 -3.98 -7.98
CA PHE A 21 10.87 -2.80 -8.36
C PHE A 21 10.76 -1.69 -7.31
N THR A 22 9.55 -1.38 -6.87
CA THR A 22 9.34 -0.30 -5.89
C THR A 22 9.89 -0.66 -4.51
N GLY A 23 9.74 -1.90 -4.04
CA GLY A 23 10.25 -2.30 -2.73
C GLY A 23 11.78 -2.40 -2.66
N LEU A 24 12.46 -2.65 -3.78
CA LEU A 24 13.93 -2.74 -3.79
C LEU A 24 14.63 -1.42 -4.09
N ILE A 25 13.96 -0.47 -4.76
CA ILE A 25 14.52 0.83 -5.12
C ILE A 25 14.11 1.85 -4.04
N PRO A 26 15.04 2.29 -3.16
CA PRO A 26 14.71 3.23 -2.11
C PRO A 26 14.18 4.55 -2.70
N GLY A 27 13.09 5.06 -2.13
CA GLY A 27 12.47 6.32 -2.55
C GLY A 27 11.38 6.19 -3.62
N LEU A 28 11.13 4.98 -4.15
CA LEU A 28 9.97 4.70 -5.01
C LEU A 28 8.85 4.04 -4.21
N HIS A 29 7.91 4.85 -3.72
CA HIS A 29 6.76 4.33 -2.98
C HIS A 29 5.68 3.74 -3.89
N VAL A 30 4.93 2.76 -3.37
CA VAL A 30 3.78 2.18 -4.07
C VAL A 30 2.68 3.20 -4.39
N ASN A 31 2.56 4.26 -3.60
CA ASN A 31 1.57 5.31 -3.79
C ASN A 31 1.77 6.04 -5.12
N ASN A 32 3.02 6.24 -5.53
CA ASN A 32 3.35 6.86 -6.81
C ASN A 32 2.90 5.98 -7.98
N VAL A 33 3.11 4.66 -7.87
CA VAL A 33 2.67 3.69 -8.88
C VAL A 33 1.15 3.62 -8.95
N ALA A 34 0.46 3.63 -7.80
CA ALA A 34 -0.99 3.62 -7.74
C ALA A 34 -1.60 4.86 -8.43
N ILE A 35 -1.08 6.05 -8.13
CA ILE A 35 -1.53 7.30 -8.77
C ILE A 35 -1.26 7.30 -10.27
N LEU A 36 -0.08 6.82 -10.69
CA LEU A 36 0.27 6.74 -12.11
C LEU A 36 -0.65 5.77 -12.85
N LEU A 37 -0.85 4.56 -12.33
CA LEU A 37 -1.74 3.56 -12.92
C LEU A 37 -3.19 4.06 -12.97
N LEU A 38 -3.66 4.76 -11.93
CA LEU A 38 -4.98 5.36 -11.92
C LEU A 38 -5.11 6.52 -12.94
N SER A 39 -4.07 7.33 -13.08
CA SER A 39 -4.08 8.46 -14.03
C SER A 39 -4.07 7.99 -15.49
N VAL A 40 -3.41 6.87 -15.76
CA VAL A 40 -3.34 6.27 -17.11
C VAL A 40 -4.47 5.27 -17.34
N SER A 41 -5.30 4.96 -16.32
CA SER A 41 -6.36 3.96 -16.44
C SER A 41 -7.33 4.19 -17.60
N PRO A 42 -7.74 5.44 -17.97
CA PRO A 42 -8.61 5.65 -19.13
C PRO A 42 -7.99 5.18 -20.45
N LEU A 43 -6.67 5.40 -20.61
CA LEU A 43 -5.92 4.95 -21.80
C LEU A 43 -5.81 3.41 -21.82
N ILE A 44 -5.63 2.79 -20.65
CA ILE A 44 -5.58 1.34 -20.51
C ILE A 44 -6.94 0.74 -20.92
N VAL A 45 -8.05 1.32 -20.45
CA VAL A 45 -9.41 0.92 -20.83
C VAL A 45 -9.58 1.00 -22.34
N GLU A 46 -9.29 2.14 -22.97
CA GLU A 46 -9.45 2.31 -24.43
C GLU A 46 -8.64 1.27 -25.22
N SER A 47 -7.39 1.03 -24.82
CA SER A 47 -6.51 0.08 -25.51
C SER A 47 -6.95 -1.38 -25.37
N LEU A 48 -7.39 -1.80 -24.19
CA LEU A 48 -7.82 -3.19 -23.94
C LEU A 48 -9.23 -3.46 -24.45
N GLU A 49 -10.12 -2.48 -24.41
CA GLU A 49 -11.44 -2.58 -25.05
C GLU A 49 -11.28 -2.78 -26.55
N GLY A 50 -10.42 -1.99 -27.21
CA GLY A 50 -10.15 -2.12 -28.65
C GLY A 50 -9.44 -3.41 -29.04
N ALA A 51 -8.50 -3.91 -28.22
CA ALA A 51 -7.71 -5.10 -28.55
C ALA A 51 -8.40 -6.43 -28.20
N LEU A 52 -9.06 -6.50 -27.04
CA LEU A 52 -9.63 -7.74 -26.49
C LEU A 52 -11.15 -7.70 -26.28
N HIS A 53 -11.83 -6.59 -26.63
CA HIS A 53 -13.28 -6.42 -26.44
C HIS A 53 -13.71 -6.67 -24.99
N LEU A 54 -12.90 -6.20 -24.05
CA LEU A 54 -13.14 -6.33 -22.62
C LEU A 54 -14.04 -5.19 -22.12
N ASP A 55 -14.93 -5.54 -21.20
CA ASP A 55 -15.76 -4.58 -20.48
C ASP A 55 -14.90 -3.66 -19.59
N GLU A 56 -15.28 -2.38 -19.50
CA GLU A 56 -14.57 -1.37 -18.69
C GLU A 56 -14.41 -1.82 -17.24
N GLY A 57 -15.45 -2.44 -16.67
CA GLY A 57 -15.43 -2.95 -15.30
C GLY A 57 -14.36 -4.03 -15.07
N VAL A 58 -14.11 -4.87 -16.08
CA VAL A 58 -13.07 -5.91 -16.01
C VAL A 58 -11.67 -5.28 -16.07
N VAL A 59 -11.47 -4.29 -16.93
CA VAL A 59 -10.17 -3.60 -17.04
C VAL A 59 -9.84 -2.84 -15.76
N LEU A 60 -10.80 -2.12 -15.17
CA LEU A 60 -10.62 -1.46 -13.88
C LEU A 60 -10.34 -2.47 -12.75
N LEU A 61 -10.97 -3.65 -12.80
CA LEU A 61 -10.67 -4.72 -11.85
C LEU A 61 -9.21 -5.22 -12.02
N MET A 62 -8.73 -5.37 -13.25
CA MET A 62 -7.32 -5.70 -13.52
C MET A 62 -6.37 -4.65 -12.95
N VAL A 63 -6.62 -3.36 -13.20
CA VAL A 63 -5.80 -2.26 -12.66
C VAL A 63 -5.84 -2.25 -11.13
N SER A 64 -7.01 -2.43 -10.51
CA SER A 64 -7.11 -2.50 -9.05
C SER A 64 -6.34 -3.68 -8.47
N SER A 65 -6.40 -4.85 -9.12
CA SER A 65 -5.68 -6.05 -8.68
C SER A 65 -4.17 -5.90 -8.83
N SER A 66 -3.69 -5.22 -9.87
CA SER A 66 -2.26 -4.94 -10.02
C SER A 66 -1.77 -3.97 -8.95
N ILE A 67 -2.51 -2.90 -8.63
CA ILE A 67 -2.17 -1.97 -7.55
C ILE A 67 -2.10 -2.68 -6.19
N VAL A 68 -3.09 -3.54 -5.89
CA VAL A 68 -3.09 -4.32 -4.64
C VAL A 68 -1.88 -5.26 -4.60
N ALA A 69 -1.59 -5.98 -5.70
CA ALA A 69 -0.44 -6.87 -5.76
C ALA A 69 0.91 -6.13 -5.63
N THR A 70 1.04 -4.95 -6.24
CA THR A 70 2.20 -4.05 -6.06
C THR A 70 2.35 -3.67 -4.60
N SER A 71 1.27 -3.23 -3.95
CA SER A 71 1.28 -2.78 -2.54
C SER A 71 1.68 -3.90 -1.61
N MET A 72 1.09 -5.09 -1.78
CA MET A 72 1.46 -6.26 -1.00
C MET A 72 2.93 -6.57 -1.18
N THR A 73 3.40 -6.72 -2.42
CA THR A 73 4.80 -7.13 -2.68
C THR A 73 5.81 -6.09 -2.19
N HIS A 74 5.50 -4.79 -2.33
CA HIS A 74 6.32 -3.69 -1.85
C HIS A 74 6.60 -3.80 -0.34
N THR A 75 5.55 -3.98 0.49
CA THR A 75 5.66 -4.06 1.96
C THR A 75 6.44 -5.27 2.50
N PHE A 76 6.73 -6.26 1.65
CA PHE A 76 7.61 -7.37 2.02
C PHE A 76 9.08 -7.09 1.70
N LEU A 77 9.34 -6.16 0.78
CA LEU A 77 10.66 -5.95 0.17
C LEU A 77 11.31 -4.61 0.55
N ASP A 78 10.52 -3.58 0.81
CA ASP A 78 10.95 -2.22 1.26
C ASP A 78 11.88 -2.25 2.48
N PHE A 79 11.72 -3.25 3.34
CA PHE A 79 12.56 -3.43 4.52
C PHE A 79 13.99 -3.87 4.20
N ILE A 80 14.24 -4.44 3.02
CA ILE A 80 15.57 -4.90 2.58
C ILE A 80 16.52 -3.71 2.37
N PRO A 81 16.23 -2.74 1.47
CA PRO A 81 17.10 -1.57 1.31
C PRO A 81 17.13 -0.73 2.59
N SER A 82 16.01 -0.62 3.31
CA SER A 82 15.93 0.12 4.57
C SER A 82 16.89 -0.43 5.63
N THR A 83 16.94 -1.76 5.80
CA THR A 83 17.85 -2.41 6.77
C THR A 83 19.31 -2.31 6.34
N PHE A 84 19.64 -2.64 5.07
CA PHE A 84 21.03 -2.80 4.63
C PHE A 84 21.70 -1.53 4.11
N LEU A 85 20.93 -0.62 3.50
CA LEU A 85 21.46 0.63 2.94
C LEU A 85 21.24 1.81 3.89
N GLY A 86 20.45 1.65 4.96
CA GLY A 86 20.12 2.73 5.88
C GLY A 86 19.40 3.89 5.18
N ALA A 87 18.66 3.59 4.11
CA ALA A 87 17.85 4.54 3.35
C ALA A 87 16.37 4.32 3.71
N PRO A 88 15.92 4.83 4.88
CA PRO A 88 14.55 4.65 5.34
C PRO A 88 13.55 5.40 4.46
N GLU A 89 12.37 4.80 4.31
CA GLU A 89 11.19 5.51 3.83
C GLU A 89 10.48 6.18 5.02
N PRO A 90 9.63 7.21 4.80
CA PRO A 90 8.92 7.88 5.89
C PRO A 90 8.12 6.92 6.77
N GLU A 91 7.56 5.87 6.16
CA GLU A 91 6.76 4.84 6.83
C GLU A 91 7.62 3.87 7.66
N THR A 92 8.89 3.67 7.30
CA THR A 92 9.81 2.76 7.99
C THR A 92 10.76 3.47 8.96
N ALA A 93 10.82 4.80 8.97
CA ALA A 93 11.78 5.60 9.73
C ALA A 93 11.90 5.22 11.23
N LEU A 94 10.78 4.94 11.91
CA LEU A 94 10.78 4.55 13.33
C LEU A 94 11.30 3.12 13.57
N SER A 95 11.17 2.25 12.57
CA SER A 95 11.60 0.84 12.63
C SER A 95 13.05 0.62 12.18
N VAL A 96 13.68 1.63 11.58
CA VAL A 96 15.06 1.54 11.06
C VAL A 96 16.09 1.51 12.17
N LEU A 97 15.90 2.25 13.25
CA LEU A 97 16.79 2.20 14.41
C LEU A 97 16.97 0.78 14.98
N PRO A 98 15.90 0.03 15.30
CA PRO A 98 16.05 -1.35 15.76
C PRO A 98 16.57 -2.29 14.65
N ALA A 99 16.15 -2.12 13.40
CA ALA A 99 16.63 -2.95 12.28
C ALA A 99 18.14 -2.77 12.03
N HIS A 100 18.61 -1.52 12.06
CA HIS A 100 20.02 -1.16 11.93
C HIS A 100 20.84 -1.64 13.13
N GLY A 101 20.28 -1.56 14.35
CA GLY A 101 20.89 -2.17 15.54
C GLY A 101 21.09 -3.69 15.36
N MET A 102 20.07 -4.40 14.88
CA MET A 102 20.19 -5.82 14.54
C MET A 102 21.20 -6.08 13.42
N LEU A 103 21.32 -5.19 12.43
CA LEU A 103 22.35 -5.31 11.39
C LEU A 103 23.76 -5.21 11.97
N LEU A 104 24.00 -4.23 12.86
CA LEU A 104 25.30 -4.04 13.54
C LEU A 104 25.69 -5.25 14.41
N GLU A 105 24.70 -5.96 14.96
CA GLU A 105 24.90 -7.24 15.67
C GLU A 105 25.13 -8.44 14.73
N GLY A 106 25.17 -8.24 13.41
CA GLY A 106 25.28 -9.33 12.41
C GLY A 106 23.97 -10.09 12.18
N ARG A 107 22.83 -9.55 12.64
CA ARG A 107 21.49 -10.17 12.60
C ARG A 107 20.53 -9.51 11.60
N GLY A 108 21.04 -8.80 10.58
CA GLY A 108 20.22 -8.11 9.58
C GLY A 108 19.19 -9.01 8.88
N TYR A 109 19.58 -10.25 8.53
CA TYR A 109 18.63 -11.24 7.97
C TYR A 109 17.47 -11.56 8.91
N ARG A 110 17.71 -11.59 10.22
CA ARG A 110 16.67 -11.86 11.22
C ARG A 110 15.71 -10.66 11.33
N ALA A 111 16.22 -9.44 11.21
CA ALA A 111 15.37 -8.24 11.16
C ALA A 111 14.42 -8.28 9.95
N ILE A 112 14.93 -8.63 8.77
CA ILE A 112 14.11 -8.79 7.56
C ILE A 112 13.09 -9.92 7.72
N PHE A 113 13.49 -11.06 8.31
CA PHE A 113 12.56 -12.16 8.58
C PHE A 113 11.42 -11.75 9.52
N LEU A 114 11.73 -11.02 10.59
CA LEU A 114 10.74 -10.48 11.52
C LEU A 114 9.78 -9.51 10.82
N SER A 115 10.30 -8.63 9.96
CA SER A 115 9.47 -7.72 9.16
C SER A 115 8.55 -8.48 8.21
N ALA A 116 9.09 -9.42 7.43
CA ALA A 116 8.30 -10.24 6.51
C ALA A 116 7.23 -11.07 7.22
N ALA A 117 7.51 -11.58 8.43
CA ALA A 117 6.53 -12.24 9.27
C ALA A 117 5.42 -11.27 9.74
N GLY A 118 5.79 -10.03 10.06
CA GLY A 118 4.87 -8.93 10.34
C GLY A 118 3.96 -8.62 9.14
N SER A 119 4.52 -8.46 7.94
CA SER A 119 3.78 -8.22 6.70
C SER A 119 2.83 -9.38 6.40
N PHE A 120 3.25 -10.63 6.59
CA PHE A 120 2.37 -11.79 6.46
C PHE A 120 1.22 -11.78 7.47
N GLY A 121 1.51 -11.45 8.74
CA GLY A 121 0.49 -11.25 9.76
C GLY A 121 -0.51 -10.16 9.36
N ALA A 122 -0.02 -9.01 8.86
CA ALA A 122 -0.85 -7.93 8.37
C ALA A 122 -1.76 -8.36 7.22
N VAL A 123 -1.28 -9.18 6.28
CA VAL A 123 -2.11 -9.76 5.21
C VAL A 123 -3.22 -10.64 5.79
N MET A 124 -2.89 -11.52 6.73
CA MET A 124 -3.89 -12.41 7.36
C MET A 124 -4.97 -11.62 8.11
N PHE A 125 -4.57 -10.64 8.93
CA PHE A 125 -5.50 -9.77 9.63
C PHE A 125 -6.30 -8.89 8.65
N GLY A 126 -5.65 -8.35 7.61
CA GLY A 126 -6.29 -7.56 6.57
C GLY A 126 -7.37 -8.35 5.83
N CYS A 127 -7.07 -9.59 5.43
CA CYS A 127 -8.03 -10.50 4.81
C CYS A 127 -9.23 -10.78 5.72
N LEU A 128 -9.01 -10.99 7.01
CA LEU A 128 -10.10 -11.17 7.99
C LEU A 128 -10.97 -9.91 8.10
N LEU A 129 -10.34 -8.74 8.03
CA LEU A 129 -10.99 -7.45 8.14
C LEU A 129 -11.68 -6.98 6.84
N LEU A 130 -11.46 -7.63 5.69
CA LEU A 130 -12.08 -7.22 4.41
C LEU A 130 -13.61 -7.18 4.49
N VAL A 131 -14.24 -8.20 5.09
CA VAL A 131 -15.71 -8.28 5.19
C VAL A 131 -16.29 -7.17 6.07
N PRO A 132 -15.84 -6.95 7.32
CA PRO A 132 -16.37 -5.87 8.13
C PRO A 132 -16.08 -4.50 7.51
N PHE A 133 -14.90 -4.28 6.93
CA PHE A 133 -14.60 -3.01 6.26
C PHE A 133 -15.49 -2.76 5.04
N ARG A 134 -15.77 -3.79 4.22
CA ARG A 134 -16.71 -3.66 3.09
C ARG A 134 -18.09 -3.17 3.55
N LEU A 135 -18.61 -3.74 4.63
CA LEU A 135 -19.93 -3.39 5.18
C LEU A 135 -19.97 -2.02 5.86
N MET A 136 -18.83 -1.55 6.40
CA MET A 136 -18.73 -0.21 6.96
C MET A 136 -18.59 0.86 5.87
N ILE A 137 -17.72 0.64 4.87
CA ILE A 137 -17.39 1.64 3.85
C ILE A 137 -18.58 1.88 2.91
N ASN A 138 -19.23 0.81 2.44
CA ASN A 138 -20.41 0.87 1.57
C ASN A 138 -21.70 0.61 2.36
N GLU A 139 -22.81 0.37 1.66
CA GLU A 139 -24.06 -0.05 2.29
C GLU A 139 -23.82 -1.26 3.21
N PRO A 140 -24.42 -1.27 4.43
CA PRO A 140 -25.48 -0.38 4.93
C PRO A 140 -25.02 0.92 5.62
N VAL A 141 -23.75 1.04 6.02
CA VAL A 141 -23.30 2.17 6.87
C VAL A 141 -22.94 3.41 6.02
N ASN A 142 -22.50 3.22 4.77
CA ASN A 142 -22.07 4.29 3.86
C ASN A 142 -21.05 5.25 4.50
N LEU A 143 -20.16 4.72 5.33
CA LEU A 143 -19.18 5.50 6.09
C LEU A 143 -18.30 6.35 5.17
N TYR A 144 -18.02 5.87 3.94
CA TYR A 144 -17.25 6.65 2.97
C TYR A 144 -17.90 7.99 2.61
N GLN A 145 -19.21 8.01 2.37
CA GLN A 145 -19.92 9.25 2.05
C GLN A 145 -19.93 10.20 3.24
N ILE A 146 -20.21 9.67 4.43
CA ILE A 146 -20.19 10.43 5.69
C ILE A 146 -18.80 11.04 5.91
N LEU A 147 -17.74 10.23 5.84
CA LEU A 147 -16.37 10.73 6.01
C LEU A 147 -16.01 11.79 4.97
N LYS A 148 -16.46 11.63 3.72
CA LYS A 148 -16.21 12.61 2.66
C LYS A 148 -16.88 13.95 2.93
N GLU A 149 -18.12 13.93 3.44
CA GLU A 149 -18.86 15.14 3.80
C GLU A 149 -18.24 15.87 5.00
N TYR A 150 -17.77 15.13 6.01
CA TYR A 150 -17.18 15.69 7.23
C TYR A 150 -15.65 15.80 7.20
N MET A 151 -14.98 15.44 6.10
CA MET A 151 -13.51 15.33 6.02
C MET A 151 -12.80 16.60 6.46
N VAL A 152 -13.31 17.77 6.03
CA VAL A 152 -12.75 19.08 6.40
C VAL A 152 -12.77 19.29 7.91
N TRP A 153 -13.88 18.95 8.57
CA TRP A 153 -14.03 19.09 10.02
C TRP A 153 -13.13 18.11 10.77
N VAL A 154 -13.01 16.87 10.29
CA VAL A 154 -12.10 15.86 10.87
C VAL A 154 -10.66 16.34 10.80
N LEU A 155 -10.20 16.80 9.62
CA LEU A 155 -8.84 17.31 9.44
C LEU A 155 -8.57 18.54 10.30
N MET A 156 -9.51 19.48 10.37
CA MET A 156 -9.40 20.64 11.27
C MET A 156 -9.28 20.21 12.73
N GLY A 157 -10.06 19.22 13.17
CA GLY A 157 -9.97 18.66 14.51
C GLY A 157 -8.60 18.04 14.81
N VAL A 158 -8.06 17.26 13.88
CA VAL A 158 -6.70 16.67 14.01
C VAL A 158 -5.63 17.75 14.07
N VAL A 159 -5.72 18.78 13.23
CA VAL A 159 -4.77 19.91 13.25
C VAL A 159 -4.83 20.66 14.57
N VAL A 160 -6.02 20.98 15.08
CA VAL A 160 -6.18 21.64 16.38
C VAL A 160 -5.64 20.75 17.50
N LEU A 161 -5.93 19.45 17.47
CA LEU A 161 -5.39 18.50 18.44
C LEU A 161 -3.86 18.51 18.41
N MET A 162 -3.25 18.37 17.22
CA MET A 162 -1.79 18.42 17.08
C MET A 162 -1.22 19.71 17.62
N LEU A 163 -1.81 20.87 17.28
CA LEU A 163 -1.35 22.18 17.76
C LEU A 163 -1.44 22.32 19.29
N VAL A 164 -2.46 21.76 19.92
CA VAL A 164 -2.64 21.79 21.38
C VAL A 164 -1.70 20.80 22.08
N THR A 165 -1.46 19.64 21.48
CA THR A 165 -0.56 18.60 22.03
C THR A 165 0.91 18.86 21.76
N GLU A 166 1.25 19.75 20.82
CA GLU A 166 2.61 20.14 20.51
C GLU A 166 3.22 20.85 21.73
N THR A 167 3.87 20.08 22.61
CA THR A 167 4.68 20.61 23.70
C THR A 167 5.96 21.18 23.13
N ALA A 168 6.05 22.52 23.08
CA ALA A 168 7.20 23.28 22.63
C ALA A 168 8.43 23.20 23.57
N GLU A 169 8.75 22.02 24.08
CA GLU A 169 9.99 21.80 24.82
C GLU A 169 10.90 20.88 24.00
N ILE A 170 11.90 21.49 23.36
CA ILE A 170 13.11 20.82 22.93
C ILE A 170 14.09 20.95 24.11
N PRO A 171 14.24 19.95 24.99
CA PRO A 171 15.31 19.96 25.95
C PRO A 171 16.62 19.73 25.18
N TYR A 172 17.47 20.75 25.18
CA TYR A 172 18.87 20.65 24.73
C TYR A 172 19.64 19.61 25.55
#